data_AF-A0A6L3X8L1-F1
#
_entry.id   AF-A0A6L3X8L1-F1
#
_cell.length_a   1.000
_cell.length_b   1.000
_cell.length_c   1.000
_cell.angle_alpha   90.00
_cell.angle_beta   90.00
_cell.angle_gamma   90.00
#
_symmetry.space_group_name_H-M   'P 1'
#
loop_
_entity.id
_entity.type
_entity.pdbx_description
1 polymer ?
#
loop_
_entity_poly.entity_id
_entity_poly.type
_entity_poly.pdbx_seq_one_letter_code
_entity_poly.pdbx_strand_id
1 'polypeptide(L)' 'MIYLTQRLDHAHPITASVTLPIDVRVKSRARVALNDGREAGLMLPRGLLLRGGDLLTTYEG' A
#
# COMPACT_ATOMS: atom_id res chain seq x y z
N MET A 1 2.51 -8.31 11.06
CA MET A 1 2.59 -7.55 9.79
C MET A 1 1.20 -7.44 9.21
N ILE A 2 0.84 -6.29 8.67
CA ILE A 2 -0.47 -6.09 8.00
C ILE A 2 -0.32 -6.31 6.49
N TYR A 3 -1.41 -6.66 5.80
CA TYR A 3 -1.40 -6.83 4.35
C TYR A 3 -2.31 -5.80 3.67
N LEU A 4 -1.72 -4.97 2.82
CA LEU A 4 -2.42 -4.01 1.98
C LEU A 4 -2.84 -4.70 0.69
N THR A 5 -4.12 -5.03 0.59
CA THR A 5 -4.67 -5.86 -0.49
C THR A 5 -5.45 -5.06 -1.52
N GLN A 6 -5.87 -3.85 -1.16
CA GLN A 6 -6.74 -3.01 -1.99
C GLN A 6 -6.19 -1.59 -2.09
N ARG A 7 -6.47 -0.96 -3.23
CA ARG A 7 -6.36 0.50 -3.38
C ARG A 7 -7.77 1.09 -3.30
N LEU A 8 -7.94 2.10 -2.46
CA LEU A 8 -9.18 2.87 -2.35
C LEU A 8 -9.18 4.01 -3.36
N ASP A 9 -10.34 4.25 -3.94
CA ASP A 9 -10.64 5.33 -4.90
C ASP A 9 -11.33 6.54 -4.23
N HIS A 10 -11.65 6.44 -2.93
CA HIS A 10 -12.31 7.47 -2.15
C HIS A 10 -11.52 7.80 -0.88
N ALA A 11 -11.81 8.98 -0.31
CA ALA A 11 -11.17 9.44 0.92
C ALA A 11 -11.49 8.51 2.08
N HIS A 12 -10.45 8.06 2.78
CA HIS A 12 -10.54 7.21 3.96
C HIS A 12 -9.57 7.73 5.03
N PRO A 13 -9.88 7.60 6.34
CA PRO A 13 -8.95 7.97 7.39
C PRO A 13 -7.58 7.31 7.23
N ILE A 14 -6.54 8.13 7.08
CA ILE A 14 -5.17 7.66 6.90
C ILE A 14 -4.58 7.38 8.28
N THR A 15 -4.24 6.12 8.55
CA THR A 15 -3.62 5.71 9.82
C THR A 15 -2.09 5.63 9.74
N ALA A 16 -1.55 5.48 8.53
CA ALA A 16 -0.12 5.41 8.27
C ALA A 16 0.20 5.82 6.82
N SER A 17 1.48 6.09 6.57
CA SER A 17 2.00 6.36 5.22
C SER A 17 3.19 5.47 4.91
N VAL A 18 3.48 5.29 3.63
CA VAL A 18 4.64 4.52 3.16
C VAL A 18 5.30 5.24 1.99
N THR A 19 6.61 5.40 2.06
CA THR A 19 7.41 5.98 0.98
C THR A 19 8.04 4.88 0.15
N LEU A 20 7.65 4.77 -1.12
CA LEU A 20 8.07 3.68 -1.99
C LEU A 20 8.82 4.20 -3.23
N PRO A 21 9.96 3.60 -3.60
CA PRO A 21 10.60 3.88 -4.88
C PRO A 21 9.76 3.30 -6.04
N ILE A 22 10.02 3.79 -7.25
CA ILE A 22 9.19 3.46 -8.43
C ILE A 22 9.18 1.96 -8.75
N ASP A 23 10.26 1.24 -8.50
CA ASP A 23 10.37 -0.20 -8.73
C ASP A 23 9.47 -1.01 -7.79
N VAL A 24 9.14 -0.49 -6.60
CA VAL A 24 8.19 -1.12 -5.67
C VAL A 24 6.76 -0.73 -6.03
N ARG A 25 6.54 0.50 -6.52
CA ARG A 25 5.21 1.02 -6.90
C ARG A 25 4.56 0.27 -8.07
N VAL A 26 5.34 -0.46 -8.87
CA VAL A 26 4.87 -1.34 -9.96
C VAL A 26 4.70 -2.79 -9.52
N LYS A 27 5.12 -3.16 -8.30
CA LYS A 27 5.01 -4.53 -7.79
C LYS A 27 3.64 -4.73 -7.16
N SER A 28 2.96 -5.78 -7.59
CA SER A 28 1.76 -6.27 -6.93
C SER A 28 2.04 -6.89 -5.56
N ARG A 29 3.23 -7.47 -5.38
CA ARG A 29 3.64 -8.14 -4.14
C ARG A 29 5.01 -7.67 -3.71
N ALA A 30 5.11 -7.10 -2.52
CA ALA A 30 6.37 -6.68 -1.92
C ALA A 30 6.22 -6.53 -0.40
N ARG A 31 7.29 -6.78 0.35
CA ARG A 31 7.36 -6.40 1.77
C ARG A 31 7.87 -4.97 1.84
N VAL A 32 7.22 -4.14 2.65
CA VAL A 32 7.53 -2.71 2.80
C VAL A 32 7.49 -2.34 4.28
N ALA A 33 8.30 -1.36 4.66
CA ALA A 33 8.25 -0.75 5.98
C ALA A 33 7.44 0.54 5.88
N LEU A 34 6.42 0.68 6.73
CA LEU A 34 5.67 1.91 6.86
C LEU A 34 6.55 2.98 7.54
N ASN A 35 6.19 4.24 7.33
CA ASN A 35 6.91 5.38 7.91
C ASN A 35 6.81 5.43 9.45
N ASP A 36 5.88 4.68 10.05
CA ASP A 36 5.71 4.54 11.50
C ASP A 36 6.54 3.37 12.11
N GLY A 37 7.35 2.69 11.29
CA GLY A 37 8.21 1.57 11.72
C GLY A 37 7.53 0.20 11.70
N ARG A 38 6.22 0.11 11.43
CA ARG A 38 5.53 -1.18 11.26
C ARG A 38 5.85 -1.78 9.90
N GLU A 39 5.84 -3.12 9.84
CA GLU A 39 5.98 -3.83 8.57
C GLU A 39 4.63 -4.15 7.93
N ALA A 40 4.55 -3.94 6.62
CA ALA A 40 3.39 -4.24 5.79
C ALA A 40 3.79 -5.06 4.55
N GLY A 41 2.86 -5.88 4.07
CA GLY A 41 2.96 -6.55 2.78
C GLY A 41 2.01 -5.92 1.77
N LEU A 42 2.52 -5.52 0.60
CA LEU A 42 1.68 -5.22 -0.56
C LEU A 42 1.21 -6.55 -1.16
N MET A 43 -0.10 -6.67 -1.39
CA MET A 43 -0.73 -7.81 -2.04
C MET A 43 -1.87 -7.35 -2.94
N LEU A 44 -1.51 -6.52 -3.91
CA LEU A 44 -2.42 -5.84 -4.82
C LEU A 44 -2.71 -6.67 -6.08
N PRO A 45 -3.79 -6.34 -6.82
CA PRO A 45 -4.00 -6.87 -8.16
C PRO A 45 -2.80 -6.61 -9.10
N ARG A 46 -2.66 -7.45 -10.13
CA ARG A 46 -1.64 -7.25 -11.17
C ARG A 46 -1.99 -6.06 -12.06
N GLY A 47 -0.96 -5.39 -12.57
CA GLY A 47 -1.10 -4.25 -13.49
C GLY A 47 -1.41 -2.92 -12.79
N LEU A 48 -1.29 -2.86 -11.47
CA LEU A 48 -1.55 -1.64 -10.70
C LEU A 48 -0.25 -0.84 -10.53
N LEU A 49 -0.29 0.45 -10.86
CA LEU A 49 0.79 1.40 -10.61
C LEU A 49 0.37 2.34 -9.50
N LEU A 50 1.05 2.25 -8.36
CA LEU A 50 0.81 3.12 -7.23
C LEU A 50 1.27 4.54 -7.55
N ARG A 51 0.40 5.53 -7.33
CA ARG A 51 0.70 6.96 -7.44
C ARG A 51 0.87 7.59 -6.06
N GLY A 52 1.58 8.72 -6.02
CA GLY A 52 1.67 9.50 -4.78
C GLY A 52 0.28 10.00 -4.43
N GLY A 53 -0.19 9.70 -3.23
CA GLY A 53 -1.56 9.98 -2.80
C GLY A 53 -2.54 8.81 -2.94
N ASP A 54 -2.12 7.67 -3.53
CA ASP A 54 -2.95 6.46 -3.53
C ASP A 54 -3.18 5.97 -2.10
N LEU A 55 -4.44 5.66 -1.78
CA LEU A 55 -4.84 5.13 -0.50
C LEU A 55 -4.90 3.60 -0.57
N LEU A 56 -4.28 2.93 0.40
CA LEU A 56 -4.24 1.48 0.46
C LEU A 56 -4.91 0.99 1.74
N THR A 57 -5.67 -0.10 1.64
CA THR A 57 -6.27 -0.75 2.80
C THR A 57 -6.07 -2.26 2.80
N THR A 58 -6.37 -2.86 3.95
CA THR A 58 -6.38 -4.30 4.19
C THR A 58 -7.67 -4.95 3.71
N TYR A 59 -7.82 -6.26 3.89
CA TYR A 59 -9.06 -6.95 3.49
C TYR A 59 -10.27 -6.57 4.35
N GLU A 60 -10.06 -6.04 5.56
CA GLU A 60 -11.15 -5.68 6.50
C GLU A 60 -11.73 -4.29 6.28
N GLY A 61 -11.04 -3.44 5.52
CA GLY A 61 -11.44 -2.03 5.31
C GLY A 61 -10.77 -1.08 6.29
#